data_AF-A0A7Y5BDP5-F1
#
_entry.id   AF-A0A7Y5BDP5-F1
#
_cell.length_a   1.000
_cell.length_b   1.000
_cell.length_c   1.000
_cell.angle_alpha   90.00
_cell.angle_beta   90.00
_cell.angle_gamma   90.00
#
_symmetry.space_group_name_H-M   'P 1'
#
loop_
_entity.id
_entity.type
_entity.pdbx_description
1 polymer ?
#
loop_
_entity_poly.entity_id
_entity_poly.type
_entity_poly.pdbx_seq_one_letter_code
_entity_poly.pdbx_strand_id
1 'polypeptide(L)'
;MDRKFVFVLGATLAACVVYGNPAVSSITGGSSFGIFYGGSTGDVVGFRFTANADFFVTDLGVHIDTDGLQSSHMVGIWRDSDQALMASALVDPGTATTLGDWMYQSISPVQLSSGASYTAGAMYTATDSDSYVSNPTTVVTDPWITLTASVYPSAGSLGFVYPSLTNAGARGRHGPNFIVAAVPEPTTLIALGLGGMALARRRRAKR
;
A
#
# COMPACT_ATOMS: atom_id res chain seq x y z
N MET A 1 -57.97 -22.07 6.00
CA MET A 1 -56.86 -23.00 5.70
C MET A 1 -55.75 -22.11 5.19
N ASP A 2 -55.00 -21.52 6.12
CA ASP A 2 -54.36 -20.22 5.91
C ASP A 2 -52.88 -20.40 5.53
N ARG A 3 -52.56 -20.05 4.28
CA ARG A 3 -51.19 -20.03 3.75
C ARG A 3 -50.47 -18.79 4.28
N LYS A 4 -49.59 -19.01 5.27
CA LYS A 4 -48.62 -18.00 5.73
C LYS A 4 -47.53 -17.83 4.66
N PHE A 5 -47.54 -16.69 3.97
CA PHE A 5 -46.44 -16.26 3.11
C PHE A 5 -45.26 -15.83 3.99
N VAL A 6 -44.15 -16.56 3.90
CA VAL A 6 -42.86 -16.17 4.49
C VAL A 6 -42.15 -15.27 3.48
N PHE A 7 -41.99 -13.99 3.81
CA PHE A 7 -41.10 -13.07 3.08
C PHE A 7 -39.68 -13.26 3.59
N VAL A 8 -38.81 -13.87 2.77
CA VAL A 8 -37.36 -13.86 2.99
C VAL A 8 -36.84 -12.52 2.46
N LEU A 9 -36.43 -11.64 3.36
CA LEU A 9 -35.78 -10.37 3.00
C LEU A 9 -34.28 -10.66 2.81
N GLY A 10 -33.85 -10.86 1.57
CA GLY A 10 -32.44 -10.94 1.23
C GLY A 10 -31.80 -9.57 1.38
N ALA A 11 -30.94 -9.39 2.38
CA ALA A 11 -30.09 -8.21 2.49
C ALA A 11 -28.89 -8.38 1.57
N THR A 12 -28.92 -7.72 0.41
CA THR A 12 -27.73 -7.56 -0.44
C THR A 12 -26.74 -6.64 0.27
N LEU A 13 -25.58 -7.19 0.67
CA LEU A 13 -24.41 -6.47 1.15
C LEU A 13 -23.89 -5.56 0.02
N ALA A 14 -24.11 -4.26 0.13
CA ALA A 14 -23.37 -3.28 -0.66
C ALA A 14 -21.99 -3.14 0.00
N ALA A 15 -20.97 -3.76 -0.60
CA ALA A 15 -19.59 -3.45 -0.25
C ALA A 15 -19.33 -1.99 -0.65
N CYS A 16 -19.12 -1.11 0.33
CA CYS A 16 -18.57 0.20 0.07
C CYS A 16 -17.17 -0.02 -0.49
N VAL A 17 -16.94 0.33 -1.77
CA VAL A 17 -15.58 0.43 -2.30
C VAL A 17 -14.96 1.61 -1.57
N VAL A 18 -14.14 1.32 -0.56
CA VAL A 18 -13.31 2.33 0.08
C VAL A 18 -12.22 2.66 -0.93
N TYR A 19 -12.25 3.87 -1.49
CA TYR A 19 -11.13 4.39 -2.28
C TYR A 19 -9.91 4.51 -1.36
N GLY A 20 -8.82 3.83 -1.72
CA GLY A 20 -7.56 3.94 -1.01
C GLY A 20 -6.73 5.13 -1.48
N ASN A 21 -5.81 5.59 -0.63
CA ASN A 21 -4.86 6.66 -0.93
C ASN A 21 -3.44 6.12 -1.07
N PRO A 22 -2.57 6.75 -1.86
CA PRO A 22 -1.13 6.47 -1.82
C PRO A 22 -0.53 6.75 -0.44
N ALA A 23 0.31 5.84 0.05
CA ALA A 23 1.06 6.02 1.28
C ALA A 23 2.02 7.21 1.18
N VAL A 24 2.64 7.41 0.02
CA VAL A 24 3.33 8.64 -0.38
C VAL A 24 2.58 9.25 -1.56
N SER A 25 2.10 10.48 -1.42
CA SER A 25 1.30 11.15 -2.46
C SER A 25 2.09 12.11 -3.32
N SER A 26 3.20 12.66 -2.80
CA SER A 26 4.14 13.46 -3.58
C SER A 26 5.51 13.57 -2.94
N ILE A 27 6.52 13.82 -3.77
CA ILE A 27 7.91 14.04 -3.38
C ILE A 27 8.42 15.26 -4.14
N THR A 28 9.27 16.06 -3.50
CA THR A 28 10.01 17.12 -4.19
C THR A 28 11.48 17.15 -3.79
N GLY A 29 12.33 17.50 -4.76
CA GLY A 29 13.79 17.48 -4.61
C GLY A 29 14.36 16.06 -4.56
N GLY A 30 15.59 15.93 -4.08
CA GLY A 30 16.31 14.66 -4.04
C GLY A 30 17.11 14.37 -5.31
N SER A 31 17.56 13.14 -5.44
CA SER A 31 18.32 12.67 -6.60
C SER A 31 17.91 11.25 -6.97
N SER A 32 17.87 11.00 -8.28
CA SER A 32 17.53 9.69 -8.85
C SER A 32 18.74 8.76 -8.83
N PHE A 33 18.50 7.50 -8.51
CA PHE A 33 19.48 6.42 -8.53
C PHE A 33 18.85 5.17 -9.15
N GLY A 34 19.55 4.51 -10.06
CA GLY A 34 19.06 3.27 -10.68
C GLY A 34 19.28 2.03 -9.82
N ILE A 35 20.29 2.03 -8.94
CA ILE A 35 20.66 0.87 -8.12
C ILE A 35 21.62 1.28 -7.00
N PHE A 36 21.73 0.49 -5.91
CA PHE A 36 22.57 0.80 -4.76
C PHE A 36 24.01 0.24 -4.87
N TYR A 37 24.18 -1.05 -5.17
CA TYR A 37 25.47 -1.75 -5.28
C TYR A 37 25.87 -2.08 -6.74
N GLY A 38 24.96 -1.96 -7.72
CA GLY A 38 25.30 -2.08 -9.14
C GLY A 38 25.42 -3.51 -9.69
N GLY A 39 24.85 -4.51 -9.02
CA GLY A 39 24.89 -5.93 -9.43
C GLY A 39 23.65 -6.41 -10.18
N SER A 40 23.75 -7.55 -10.87
CA SER A 40 22.62 -8.21 -11.56
C SER A 40 21.66 -8.94 -10.62
N THR A 41 22.11 -9.32 -9.42
CA THR A 41 21.26 -9.95 -8.38
C THR A 41 20.14 -9.01 -7.91
N GLY A 42 20.38 -7.70 -8.00
CA GLY A 42 19.45 -6.65 -7.63
C GLY A 42 19.48 -6.27 -6.15
N ASP A 43 19.00 -5.07 -5.85
CA ASP A 43 19.03 -4.44 -4.53
C ASP A 43 17.63 -3.98 -4.13
N VAL A 44 17.16 -4.42 -2.96
CA VAL A 44 15.92 -3.88 -2.38
C VAL A 44 16.21 -2.57 -1.66
N VAL A 45 15.67 -1.48 -2.19
CA VAL A 45 15.76 -0.14 -1.60
C VAL A 45 14.37 0.39 -1.31
N GLY A 46 14.26 1.26 -0.31
CA GLY A 46 12.95 1.75 0.08
C GLY A 46 12.93 2.60 1.32
N PHE A 47 11.83 2.53 2.05
CA PHE A 47 11.64 3.24 3.30
C PHE A 47 11.05 2.35 4.39
N ARG A 48 11.36 2.70 5.64
CA ARG A 48 10.72 2.17 6.83
C ARG A 48 9.70 3.16 7.34
N PHE A 49 8.60 2.65 7.86
CA PHE A 49 7.53 3.44 8.44
C PHE A 49 6.92 2.77 9.66
N THR A 50 6.26 3.56 10.49
CA THR A 50 5.35 3.09 11.53
C THR A 50 3.92 3.31 11.06
N ALA A 51 3.06 2.32 11.26
CA ALA A 51 1.62 2.46 11.04
C ALA A 51 0.99 3.21 12.22
N ASN A 52 0.24 4.27 11.94
CA ASN A 52 -0.46 5.10 12.93
C ASN A 52 -1.91 4.65 13.15
N ALA A 53 -2.43 3.79 12.28
CA ALA A 53 -3.78 3.23 12.33
C ALA A 53 -3.77 1.79 11.79
N ASP A 54 -4.85 1.04 12.03
CA ASP A 54 -5.10 -0.21 11.34
C ASP A 54 -5.63 0.09 9.94
N PHE A 55 -5.00 -0.48 8.91
CA PHE A 55 -5.43 -0.31 7.52
C PHE A 55 -5.06 -1.53 6.68
N PHE A 56 -5.70 -1.64 5.51
CA PHE A 56 -5.33 -2.61 4.49
C PHE A 56 -4.38 -1.97 3.49
N VAL A 57 -3.41 -2.76 3.02
CA VAL A 57 -2.67 -2.48 1.79
C VAL A 57 -3.31 -3.28 0.68
N THR A 58 -3.77 -2.61 -0.37
CA THR A 58 -4.49 -3.24 -1.50
C THR A 58 -3.65 -3.32 -2.77
N ASP A 59 -2.64 -2.47 -2.89
CA ASP A 59 -1.80 -2.36 -4.07
C ASP A 59 -0.37 -1.99 -3.65
N LEU A 60 0.60 -2.49 -4.40
CA LEU A 60 2.01 -2.13 -4.28
C LEU A 60 2.43 -1.39 -5.53
N GLY A 61 3.26 -0.36 -5.37
CA GLY A 61 3.68 0.48 -6.48
C GLY A 61 5.15 0.77 -6.51
N VAL A 62 5.59 1.25 -7.67
CA VAL A 62 6.96 1.69 -7.93
C VAL A 62 6.93 3.07 -8.61
N HIS A 63 7.91 3.91 -8.26
CA HIS A 63 8.08 5.24 -8.80
C HIS A 63 8.34 5.15 -10.31
N ILE A 64 7.78 6.10 -11.07
CA ILE A 64 8.01 6.19 -12.51
C ILE A 64 8.85 7.42 -12.84
N ASP A 65 9.76 7.27 -13.80
CA ASP A 65 10.47 8.40 -14.36
C ASP A 65 9.59 9.15 -15.39
N THR A 66 10.11 10.25 -15.96
CA THR A 66 9.36 11.10 -16.90
C THR A 66 8.80 10.31 -18.10
N ASP A 67 9.52 9.28 -18.55
CA ASP A 67 9.13 8.44 -19.69
C ASP A 67 8.25 7.24 -19.28
N GLY A 68 7.81 7.20 -18.02
CA GLY A 68 7.07 6.09 -17.42
C GLY A 68 7.99 4.98 -16.91
N LEU A 69 7.40 3.83 -16.61
CA LEU A 69 8.11 2.64 -16.14
C LEU A 69 8.61 1.80 -17.33
N GLN A 70 9.92 1.54 -17.40
CA GLN A 70 10.55 0.80 -18.49
C GLN A 70 10.69 -0.70 -18.20
N SER A 71 10.83 -1.07 -16.93
CA SER A 71 11.10 -2.42 -16.45
C SER A 71 10.09 -2.83 -15.38
N SER A 72 9.80 -4.13 -15.27
CA SER A 72 8.95 -4.63 -14.19
C SER A 72 9.74 -4.75 -12.88
N HIS A 73 9.21 -4.25 -11.77
CA HIS A 73 9.87 -4.28 -10.47
C HIS A 73 9.15 -5.16 -9.46
N MET A 74 9.91 -5.98 -8.75
CA MET A 74 9.37 -6.68 -7.58
C MET A 74 9.32 -5.71 -6.40
N VAL A 75 8.12 -5.49 -5.86
CA VAL A 75 7.86 -4.62 -4.71
C VAL A 75 7.32 -5.47 -3.56
N GLY A 76 7.72 -5.17 -2.33
CA GLY A 76 7.29 -5.89 -1.13
C GLY A 76 7.08 -5.00 0.08
N ILE A 77 6.29 -5.53 1.02
CA ILE A 77 6.16 -5.01 2.38
C ILE A 77 6.56 -6.10 3.35
N TRP A 78 7.47 -5.77 4.27
CA TRP A 78 7.92 -6.64 5.34
C TRP A 78 7.51 -6.09 6.69
N ARG A 79 7.19 -6.98 7.64
CA ARG A 79 7.05 -6.64 9.05
C ARG A 79 8.42 -6.66 9.71
N ASP A 80 8.78 -5.58 10.40
CA ASP A 80 10.15 -5.44 10.92
C ASP A 80 10.45 -6.33 12.13
N SER A 81 9.43 -6.73 12.90
CA SER A 81 9.63 -7.52 14.13
C SER A 81 10.23 -8.90 13.89
N ASP A 82 9.90 -9.51 12.75
CA ASP A 82 10.28 -10.87 12.37
C ASP A 82 10.78 -10.97 10.92
N GLN A 83 10.92 -9.82 10.23
CA GLN A 83 11.35 -9.70 8.84
C GLN A 83 10.45 -10.50 7.87
N ALA A 84 9.22 -10.81 8.27
CA ALA A 84 8.29 -11.57 7.45
C ALA A 84 7.79 -10.74 6.27
N LEU A 85 7.89 -11.29 5.06
CA LEU A 85 7.26 -10.72 3.86
C LEU A 85 5.74 -10.84 4.00
N MET A 86 5.05 -9.71 4.11
CA MET A 86 3.60 -9.65 4.28
C MET A 86 2.89 -9.70 2.93
N ALA A 87 3.41 -8.97 1.95
CA ALA A 87 2.91 -8.94 0.58
C ALA A 87 4.03 -8.63 -0.41
N SER A 88 3.85 -9.08 -1.64
CA SER A 88 4.69 -8.70 -2.78
C SER A 88 3.89 -8.67 -4.08
N ALA A 89 4.34 -7.88 -5.04
CA ALA A 89 3.81 -7.83 -6.39
C ALA A 89 4.92 -7.54 -7.38
N LEU A 90 4.80 -8.10 -8.59
CA LEU A 90 5.54 -7.63 -9.75
C LEU A 90 4.75 -6.47 -10.37
N VAL A 91 5.26 -5.25 -10.23
CA VAL A 91 4.67 -4.07 -10.87
C VAL A 91 5.18 -4.02 -12.30
N ASP A 92 4.31 -4.35 -13.24
CA ASP A 92 4.63 -4.48 -14.66
C ASP A 92 4.00 -3.32 -15.46
N PRO A 93 4.75 -2.62 -16.34
CA PRO A 93 4.22 -1.47 -17.08
C PRO A 93 3.05 -1.84 -18.02
N GLY A 94 2.90 -3.10 -18.41
CA GLY A 94 1.80 -3.59 -19.23
C GLY A 94 0.50 -3.87 -18.46
N THR A 95 0.55 -4.00 -17.14
CA THR A 95 -0.63 -4.36 -16.32
C THR A 95 -0.90 -3.42 -15.15
N ALA A 96 0.10 -2.68 -14.69
CA ALA A 96 -0.02 -1.75 -13.58
C ALA A 96 -0.80 -0.49 -13.98
N THR A 97 -1.39 0.17 -12.98
CA THR A 97 -2.14 1.42 -13.17
C THR A 97 -1.35 2.60 -12.65
N THR A 98 -1.18 3.64 -13.46
CA THR A 98 -0.53 4.89 -13.05
C THR A 98 -1.43 5.71 -12.12
N LEU A 99 -0.85 6.19 -11.02
CA LEU A 99 -1.47 7.14 -10.10
C LEU A 99 -0.39 8.06 -9.51
N GLY A 100 -0.39 9.33 -9.92
CA GLY A 100 0.67 10.27 -9.57
C GLY A 100 2.02 9.85 -10.17
N ASP A 101 3.09 9.96 -9.39
CA ASP A 101 4.45 9.60 -9.80
C ASP A 101 4.76 8.10 -9.60
N TRP A 102 3.74 7.25 -9.56
CA TRP A 102 3.87 5.80 -9.34
C TRP A 102 2.95 5.00 -10.26
N MET A 103 3.35 3.76 -10.55
CA MET A 103 2.49 2.71 -11.07
C MET A 103 2.20 1.67 -9.99
N TYR A 104 0.99 1.14 -9.96
CA TYR A 104 0.51 0.21 -8.93
C TYR A 104 -0.01 -1.10 -9.53
N GLN A 105 0.35 -2.19 -8.87
CA GLN A 105 -0.19 -3.53 -9.10
C GLN A 105 -1.00 -3.97 -7.88
N SER A 106 -2.21 -4.45 -8.13
CA SER A 106 -3.09 -4.96 -7.08
C SER A 106 -2.56 -6.24 -6.45
N ILE A 107 -2.81 -6.39 -5.15
CA ILE A 107 -2.49 -7.57 -4.37
C ILE A 107 -3.73 -8.12 -3.66
N SER A 108 -3.63 -9.33 -3.12
CA SER A 108 -4.57 -9.74 -2.06
C SER A 108 -4.37 -8.82 -0.86
N PRO A 109 -5.42 -8.14 -0.36
CA PRO A 109 -5.25 -7.15 0.69
C PRO A 109 -4.60 -7.72 1.95
N VAL A 110 -3.63 -7.01 2.51
CA VAL A 110 -2.97 -7.36 3.76
C VAL A 110 -3.20 -6.29 4.82
N GLN A 111 -3.53 -6.70 6.04
CA GLN A 111 -3.74 -5.75 7.13
C GLN A 111 -2.41 -5.40 7.80
N LEU A 112 -2.14 -4.10 7.94
CA LEU A 112 -1.07 -3.58 8.80
C LEU A 112 -1.70 -3.03 10.09
N SER A 113 -1.04 -3.28 11.20
CA SER A 113 -1.53 -2.96 12.54
C SER A 113 -0.89 -1.68 13.07
N SER A 114 -1.70 -0.83 13.70
CA SER A 114 -1.25 0.38 14.36
C SER A 114 -0.14 0.11 15.38
N GLY A 115 0.84 1.00 15.44
CA GLY A 115 1.99 0.93 16.32
C GLY A 115 3.11 -0.01 15.86
N ALA A 116 2.88 -0.85 14.84
CA ALA A 116 3.92 -1.72 14.28
C ALA A 116 4.77 -1.00 13.22
N SER A 117 6.03 -1.43 13.10
CA SER A 117 6.96 -0.96 12.07
C SER A 117 7.03 -1.93 10.90
N TYR A 118 7.07 -1.36 9.71
CA TYR A 118 7.09 -2.07 8.45
C TYR A 118 8.09 -1.42 7.50
N THR A 119 8.63 -2.23 6.60
CA THR A 119 9.52 -1.79 5.54
C THR A 119 8.85 -2.01 4.19
N ALA A 120 8.77 -0.97 3.36
CA ALA A 120 8.40 -1.08 1.95
C ALA A 120 9.69 -1.02 1.11
N GLY A 121 9.82 -1.92 0.14
CA GLY A 121 11.04 -2.09 -0.66
C GLY A 121 10.72 -2.45 -2.10
N ALA A 122 11.44 -1.87 -3.05
CA ALA A 122 11.43 -2.26 -4.47
C ALA A 122 12.83 -2.75 -4.86
N MET A 123 12.88 -3.82 -5.64
CA MET A 123 14.14 -4.36 -6.17
C MET A 123 14.48 -3.69 -7.49
N TYR A 124 15.72 -3.22 -7.59
CA TYR A 124 16.31 -2.66 -8.80
C TYR A 124 17.52 -3.48 -9.22
N THR A 125 17.81 -3.57 -10.53
CA THR A 125 18.96 -4.32 -11.06
C THR A 125 19.88 -3.43 -11.89
N ALA A 126 21.12 -3.86 -12.15
CA ALA A 126 22.05 -3.06 -12.96
C ALA A 126 21.63 -2.88 -14.42
N THR A 127 20.68 -3.69 -14.90
CA THR A 127 20.10 -3.60 -16.25
C THR A 127 18.82 -2.78 -16.30
N ASP A 128 18.40 -2.26 -15.14
CA ASP A 128 17.21 -1.46 -14.98
C ASP A 128 17.46 -0.04 -15.50
N SER A 129 16.49 0.51 -16.22
CA SER A 129 16.52 1.89 -16.71
C SER A 129 15.67 2.84 -15.87
N ASP A 130 14.99 2.32 -14.86
CA ASP A 130 14.14 3.07 -13.95
C ASP A 130 14.90 3.46 -12.68
N SER A 131 14.44 4.53 -12.02
CA SER A 131 15.11 5.10 -10.86
C SER A 131 14.22 5.20 -9.62
N TYR A 132 14.87 5.16 -8.45
CA TYR A 132 14.28 5.59 -7.19
C TYR A 132 14.81 6.96 -6.78
N VAL A 133 14.00 7.73 -6.06
CA VAL A 133 14.40 9.05 -5.54
C VAL A 133 14.96 8.91 -4.12
N SER A 134 16.16 9.42 -3.87
CA SER A 134 16.77 9.44 -2.53
C SER A 134 16.99 10.86 -2.03
N ASN A 135 16.98 11.02 -0.70
CA ASN A 135 17.18 12.29 0.01
C ASN A 135 16.28 13.43 -0.48
N PRO A 136 14.95 13.22 -0.62
CA PRO A 136 14.07 14.28 -1.04
C PRO A 136 14.01 15.41 -0.02
N THR A 137 13.75 16.62 -0.49
CA THR A 137 13.55 17.80 0.35
C THR A 137 12.23 17.70 1.10
N THR A 138 11.16 17.31 0.39
CA THR A 138 9.84 17.11 1.00
C THR A 138 9.22 15.80 0.52
N VAL A 139 8.41 15.21 1.40
CA VAL A 139 7.63 14.01 1.16
C VAL A 139 6.29 14.22 1.83
N VAL A 140 5.20 14.03 1.10
CA VAL A 140 3.83 14.07 1.62
C VAL A 140 3.35 12.63 1.76
N THR A 141 2.97 12.25 2.98
CA THR A 141 2.49 10.90 3.27
C THR A 141 1.05 10.89 3.73
N ASP A 142 0.39 9.75 3.57
CA ASP A 142 -0.89 9.48 4.22
C ASP A 142 -0.71 9.57 5.76
N PRO A 143 -1.67 10.16 6.51
CA PRO A 143 -1.58 10.29 7.96
C PRO A 143 -1.51 8.95 8.70
N TRP A 144 -1.92 7.84 8.08
CA TRP A 144 -1.80 6.50 8.67
C TRP A 144 -0.39 5.94 8.69
N ILE A 145 0.59 6.64 8.12
CA ILE A 145 1.99 6.24 8.21
C ILE A 145 2.90 7.38 8.68
N THR A 146 4.03 7.01 9.25
CA THR A 146 5.11 7.94 9.55
C THR A 146 6.44 7.32 9.14
N LEU A 147 7.16 7.99 8.23
CA LEU A 147 8.47 7.54 7.76
C LEU A 147 9.51 7.66 8.88
N THR A 148 10.34 6.62 9.04
CA THR A 148 11.33 6.54 10.11
C THR A 148 12.75 6.37 9.60
N ALA A 149 12.95 5.78 8.43
CA ALA A 149 14.27 5.60 7.84
C ALA A 149 14.23 5.35 6.31
N SER A 150 15.36 5.59 5.65
CA SER A 150 15.66 4.97 4.35
C SER A 150 16.26 3.58 4.57
N VAL A 151 15.88 2.59 3.78
CA VAL A 151 16.42 1.22 3.86
C VAL A 151 17.24 0.84 2.63
N TYR A 152 18.16 -0.11 2.80
CA TYR A 152 19.03 -0.65 1.76
C TYR A 152 19.54 -2.04 2.17
N PRO A 153 19.96 -2.90 1.23
CA PRO A 153 20.44 -4.23 1.56
C PRO A 153 21.86 -4.16 2.13
N SER A 154 22.30 -5.25 2.76
CA SER A 154 23.73 -5.46 3.02
C SER A 154 24.37 -6.08 1.78
N ALA A 155 25.66 -5.82 1.54
CA ALA A 155 26.37 -6.40 0.39
C ALA A 155 26.36 -7.95 0.35
N GLY A 156 26.13 -8.61 1.50
CA GLY A 156 26.00 -10.06 1.60
C GLY A 156 24.56 -10.59 1.53
N SER A 157 23.58 -9.71 1.32
CA SER A 157 22.14 -10.04 1.33
C SER A 157 21.43 -9.30 0.21
N LEU A 158 21.81 -9.63 -1.03
CA LEU A 158 21.25 -9.06 -2.25
C LEU A 158 20.06 -9.88 -2.77
N GLY A 159 19.34 -9.34 -3.76
CA GLY A 159 18.12 -9.89 -4.31
C GLY A 159 16.87 -9.45 -3.56
N PHE A 160 15.74 -10.09 -3.85
CA PHE A 160 14.45 -9.75 -3.23
C PHE A 160 14.33 -10.30 -1.81
N VAL A 161 15.09 -9.71 -0.89
CA VAL A 161 15.16 -10.07 0.52
C VAL A 161 14.99 -8.82 1.39
N TYR A 162 14.75 -9.02 2.69
CA TYR A 162 14.57 -7.92 3.64
C TYR A 162 15.81 -7.00 3.68
N PRO A 163 15.68 -5.68 3.43
CA PRO A 163 16.80 -4.74 3.47
C PRO A 163 17.10 -4.34 4.92
N SER A 164 18.05 -5.04 5.54
CA SER A 164 18.33 -4.93 6.98
C SER A 164 19.02 -3.63 7.41
N LEU A 165 19.64 -2.89 6.48
CA LEU A 165 20.39 -1.68 6.80
C LEU A 165 19.51 -0.43 6.65
N THR A 166 19.73 0.54 7.54
CA THR A 166 18.90 1.74 7.63
C THR A 166 19.73 3.00 7.80
N ASN A 167 19.28 4.10 7.21
CA ASN A 167 19.69 5.45 7.58
C ASN A 167 18.56 6.08 8.40
N ALA A 168 18.68 6.01 9.73
CA ALA A 168 17.65 6.48 10.66
C ALA A 168 17.42 8.00 10.53
N GLY A 169 16.17 8.43 10.63
CA GLY A 169 15.78 9.84 10.50
C GLY A 169 15.80 10.38 9.07
N ALA A 170 16.22 9.58 8.09
CA ALA A 170 16.12 9.93 6.68
C ALA A 170 14.68 9.77 6.17
N ARG A 171 14.34 10.54 5.13
CA ARG A 171 12.99 10.63 4.56
C ARG A 171 12.57 9.45 3.68
N GLY A 172 13.37 8.39 3.59
CA GLY A 172 13.10 7.23 2.72
C GLY A 172 13.95 7.22 1.44
N ARG A 173 13.99 6.08 0.76
CA ARG A 173 14.31 5.97 -0.67
C ARG A 173 13.00 5.62 -1.36
N HIS A 174 12.57 6.47 -2.28
CA HIS A 174 11.27 6.40 -2.91
C HIS A 174 11.40 5.77 -4.27
N GLY A 175 11.47 4.45 -4.22
CA GLY A 175 11.13 3.55 -5.31
C GLY A 175 9.77 2.93 -5.02
N PRO A 176 9.63 2.14 -3.94
CA PRO A 176 8.36 1.52 -3.58
C PRO A 176 7.32 2.53 -3.10
N ASN A 177 6.05 2.16 -3.21
CA ASN A 177 4.89 2.80 -2.59
C ASN A 177 3.77 1.77 -2.42
N PHE A 178 2.64 2.16 -1.81
CA PHE A 178 1.48 1.29 -1.65
C PHE A 178 0.20 2.10 -1.46
N ILE A 179 -0.95 1.47 -1.73
CA ILE A 179 -2.27 2.06 -1.48
C ILE A 179 -2.78 1.62 -0.12
N VAL A 180 -3.16 2.59 0.72
CA VAL A 180 -3.80 2.37 2.02
C VAL A 180 -5.31 2.46 1.90
N ALA A 181 -6.02 1.50 2.49
CA ALA A 181 -7.48 1.46 2.51
C ALA A 181 -8.00 1.23 3.94
N ALA A 182 -9.09 1.91 4.31
CA ALA A 182 -9.65 1.81 5.66
C ALA A 182 -10.09 0.37 5.97
N VAL A 183 -9.90 -0.06 7.23
CA VAL A 183 -10.59 -1.24 7.74
C VAL A 183 -12.07 -0.87 7.94
N PRO A 184 -13.04 -1.59 7.31
CA PRO A 184 -14.45 -1.28 7.50
C PRO A 184 -14.86 -1.42 8.97
N GLU A 185 -15.33 -0.34 9.59
CA GLU A 185 -15.81 -0.41 10.97
C GLU A 185 -17.13 -1.21 11.06
N PRO A 186 -17.23 -2.24 11.91
CA PRO A 186 -18.46 -3.05 12.06
C PRO A 186 -19.71 -2.21 12.41
N THR A 187 -19.52 -1.08 13.09
CA THR A 187 -20.58 -0.19 13.57
C THR A 187 -21.26 0.59 12.45
N THR A 188 -20.54 0.95 11.37
CA THR A 188 -21.15 1.64 10.22
C THR A 188 -22.20 0.76 9.53
N LEU A 189 -21.94 -0.54 9.45
CA LEU A 189 -22.88 -1.52 8.90
C LEU A 189 -24.12 -1.69 9.79
N ILE A 190 -23.94 -1.68 11.11
CA ILE A 190 -25.04 -1.77 12.08
C ILE A 190 -25.90 -0.49 12.05
N ALA A 191 -25.27 0.69 11.99
CA ALA A 191 -25.98 1.97 11.93
C ALA A 191 -26.78 2.12 10.63
N LEU A 192 -26.23 1.68 9.49
CA LEU A 192 -26.93 1.66 8.21
C LEU A 192 -28.11 0.67 8.24
N GLY A 193 -27.91 -0.52 8.81
CA GLY A 193 -28.97 -1.52 8.99
C GLY A 193 -30.11 -1.03 9.89
N LEU A 194 -29.78 -0.42 11.03
CA LEU A 194 -30.76 0.16 11.95
C LEU A 194 -31.50 1.36 11.34
N GLY A 195 -30.79 2.24 10.63
CA GLY A 195 -31.38 3.36 9.91
C GLY A 195 -32.37 2.92 8.83
N GLY A 196 -32.00 1.92 8.03
CA GLY A 196 -32.88 1.31 7.02
C GLY A 196 -34.14 0.70 7.63
N MET A 197 -34.01 -0.03 8.75
CA MET A 197 -35.15 -0.62 9.47
C MET A 197 -36.09 0.44 10.06
N ALA A 198 -35.55 1.53 10.62
CA ALA A 198 -36.35 2.63 11.16
C ALA A 198 -37.16 3.36 10.05
N LEU A 199 -36.56 3.56 8.88
CA LEU A 199 -37.21 4.16 7.72
C LEU A 199 -38.31 3.25 7.15
N ALA A 200 -38.06 1.94 7.06
CA ALA A 200 -39.06 0.96 6.63
C ALA A 200 -40.27 0.88 7.59
N ARG A 201 -40.03 0.94 8.91
CA ARG A 201 -41.09 1.03 9.93
C ARG A 201 -41.93 2.29 9.79
N ARG A 202 -41.30 3.46 9.58
CA ARG A 202 -42.00 4.73 9.39
C ARG A 202 -42.89 4.76 8.15
N ARG A 203 -42.48 4.10 7.06
CA ARG A 203 -43.29 4.01 5.83
C ARG A 203 -44.52 3.12 5.97
N ARG A 204 -44.45 2.06 6.79
CA ARG A 204 -45.61 1.19 7.07
C ARG A 204 -46.65 1.84 7.98
N ALA A 205 -46.26 2.76 8.86
CA ALA A 205 -47.19 3.46 9.76
C ALA A 205 -47.99 4.59 9.09
N LYS A 206 -47.69 4.96 7.84
CA LYS A 206 -48.38 6.01 7.07
C LYS A 206 -49.31 5.46 5.96
N ARG A 207 -49.45 4.15 5.83
CA ARG A 207 -50.45 3.48 4.98
C ARG A 207 -51.53 2.90 5.88
#